data_AF-A0A218QI31-F1
#
_entry.id   AF-A0A218QI31-F1
#
_cell.length_a   1.000
_cell.length_b   1.000
_cell.length_c   1.000
_cell.angle_alpha   90.00
_cell.angle_beta   90.00
_cell.angle_gamma   90.00
#
_symmetry.space_group_name_H-M   'P 1'
#
loop_
_entity.id
_entity.type
_entity.pdbx_description
1 polymer ?
#
loop_
_entity_poly.entity_id
_entity_poly.type
_entity_poly.pdbx_seq_one_letter_code
_entity_poly.pdbx_strand_id
1 'polypeptide(L)'
;METKGKYITKSKRIRQLEKQVEELQKQIEILTIYLDRSHEMLLRSNPRLAESLKRDWEEINPPAPKPKQPKRRYKTLPLLPRADLVLTRDSSGRLVASPRPNKV
;
A
#
# COMPACT_ATOMS: atom_id res chain seq x y z
N MET A 1 -31.59 31.01 24.53
CA MET A 1 -30.75 32.14 24.96
C MET A 1 -29.84 32.52 23.81
N GLU A 2 -30.21 33.55 23.05
CA GLU A 2 -29.40 34.04 21.94
C GLU A 2 -28.21 34.81 22.50
N THR A 3 -27.00 34.31 22.28
CA THR A 3 -25.78 35.06 22.59
C THR A 3 -25.68 36.22 21.61
N LYS A 4 -26.07 37.41 22.06
CA LYS A 4 -25.78 38.68 21.37
C LYS A 4 -24.29 38.70 21.01
N GLY A 5 -24.00 38.62 19.71
CA GLY A 5 -22.64 38.46 19.19
C GLY A 5 -21.78 39.65 19.60
N LYS A 6 -20.82 39.41 20.51
CA LYS A 6 -19.76 40.39 20.77
C LYS A 6 -19.00 40.58 19.45
N TYR A 7 -18.95 41.80 18.93
CA TYR A 7 -18.15 42.11 17.75
C TYR A 7 -16.66 41.84 18.09
N ILE A 8 -16.14 40.74 17.59
CA ILE A 8 -14.72 40.39 17.69
C ILE A 8 -14.01 41.14 16.57
N THR A 9 -12.93 41.86 16.89
CA THR A 9 -12.11 42.51 15.86
C THR A 9 -11.55 41.46 14.90
N LYS A 10 -11.40 41.79 13.61
CA LYS A 10 -10.87 40.86 12.59
C LYS A 10 -9.59 40.15 13.05
N SER A 11 -8.68 40.89 13.70
CA SER A 11 -7.43 40.36 14.26
C SER A 11 -7.63 39.31 15.37
N LYS A 12 -8.59 39.52 16.28
CA LYS A 12 -8.91 38.54 17.33
C LYS A 12 -9.57 37.30 16.74
N ARG A 13 -10.39 37.45 15.68
CA ARG A 13 -11.03 36.32 15.00
C ARG A 13 -10.00 35.46 14.25
N ILE A 14 -9.03 36.08 13.59
CA ILE A 14 -7.92 35.38 12.91
C ILE A 14 -7.13 34.54 13.92
N ARG A 15 -6.70 35.13 15.05
CA ARG A 15 -5.97 34.38 16.09
C ARG A 15 -6.77 33.23 16.70
N GLN A 16 -8.09 33.39 16.85
CA GLN A 16 -8.96 32.31 17.31
C GLN A 16 -9.04 31.17 16.28
N LEU A 17 -9.18 31.52 14.99
CA LEU A 17 -9.22 30.53 13.92
C LEU A 17 -7.87 29.81 13.77
N GLU A 18 -6.75 30.52 13.86
CA GLU A 18 -5.40 29.93 13.85
C GLU A 18 -5.24 28.91 14.99
N LYS A 19 -5.64 29.29 16.21
CA LYS A 19 -5.60 28.36 17.35
C LYS A 19 -6.51 27.15 17.16
N GLN A 20 -7.71 27.34 16.59
CA GLN A 20 -8.62 26.24 16.27
C GLN A 20 -8.03 25.30 15.21
N VAL A 21 -7.36 25.86 14.19
CA VAL A 21 -6.68 25.06 13.16
C VAL A 21 -5.54 24.25 13.78
N GLU A 22 -4.72 24.85 14.65
CA GLU A 22 -3.66 24.12 15.36
C GLU A 22 -4.21 23.00 16.26
N GLU A 23 -5.31 23.25 16.97
CA GLU A 23 -5.97 22.23 17.80
C GLU A 23 -6.52 21.08 16.95
N LEU A 24 -7.19 21.40 15.83
CA LEU A 24 -7.70 20.40 14.89
C LEU A 24 -6.57 19.59 14.25
N GLN A 25 -5.46 20.22 13.88
CA GLN A 25 -4.29 19.53 13.33
C GLN A 25 -3.71 18.52 14.32
N LYS A 26 -3.57 18.90 15.60
CA LYS A 26 -3.12 17.98 16.65
C LYS A 26 -4.09 16.81 16.84
N GLN A 27 -5.39 17.08 16.81
CA GLN A 27 -6.39 16.02 16.92
C GLN A 27 -6.31 15.04 15.73
N ILE A 28 -6.15 15.55 14.51
CA ILE A 28 -5.98 14.73 13.31
C ILE A 28 -4.73 13.86 13.43
N GLU A 29 -3.60 14.43 13.86
CA GLU A 29 -2.35 13.68 14.04
C GLU A 29 -2.52 12.53 15.04
N ILE A 30 -3.12 12.81 16.20
CA ILE A 30 -3.41 11.80 17.22
C ILE A 30 -4.32 10.70 16.68
N LEU A 31 -5.43 11.08 16.01
CA LEU A 31 -6.37 10.13 15.43
C LEU A 31 -5.71 9.27 14.34
N THR A 32 -4.81 9.85 13.55
CA THR A 32 -4.07 9.13 12.50
C THR A 32 -3.17 8.07 13.12
N ILE A 33 -2.42 8.41 14.17
CA ILE A 33 -1.56 7.46 14.91
C ILE A 33 -2.39 6.31 15.50
N TYR A 34 -3.55 6.61 16.10
CA TYR A 34 -4.44 5.57 16.64
C TYR A 34 -5.00 4.67 15.54
N LEU A 35 -5.41 5.25 14.42
CA LEU A 35 -5.94 4.51 13.28
C LEU A 35 -4.89 3.55 12.72
N ASP A 36 -3.66 4.02 12.49
CA ASP A 36 -2.55 3.21 12.01
C ASP A 36 -2.24 2.05 12.96
N ARG A 37 -2.15 2.33 14.26
CA ARG A 37 -1.92 1.30 15.28
C ARG A 37 -3.03 0.26 15.33
N SER A 38 -4.29 0.69 15.24
CA SER A 38 -5.43 -0.22 15.22
C SER A 38 -5.45 -1.08 13.95
N HIS A 39 -5.09 -0.49 12.81
CA HIS A 39 -5.01 -1.20 11.53
C HIS A 39 -3.90 -2.25 11.53
N GLU A 40 -2.71 -1.91 12.03
CA GLU A 40 -1.62 -2.88 12.21
C GLU A 40 -2.01 -4.04 13.13
N MET A 41 -2.69 -3.74 14.24
CA MET A 41 -3.19 -4.79 15.15
C MET A 41 -4.23 -5.68 14.46
N LEU A 42 -5.12 -5.12 13.67
CA LEU A 42 -6.15 -5.86 12.94
C LEU A 42 -5.52 -6.74 11.84
N LEU A 43 -4.52 -6.23 11.12
CA LEU A 43 -3.74 -7.00 10.16
C LEU A 43 -3.02 -8.20 10.81
N ARG A 44 -2.46 -8.02 12.02
CA ARG A 44 -1.77 -9.10 12.75
C ARG A 44 -2.72 -10.13 13.34
N SER A 45 -3.83 -9.68 13.92
CA SER A 45 -4.78 -10.55 14.63
C SER A 45 -5.77 -11.25 13.70
N ASN A 46 -6.17 -10.59 12.60
CA ASN A 46 -7.22 -11.09 11.73
C ASN A 46 -7.04 -10.61 10.26
N PRO A 47 -6.10 -11.22 9.51
CA PRO A 47 -5.73 -10.75 8.17
C PRO A 47 -6.89 -10.81 7.17
N ARG A 48 -7.78 -11.81 7.29
CA ARG A 48 -8.94 -11.95 6.41
C ARG A 48 -9.95 -10.80 6.58
N LEU A 49 -10.19 -10.37 7.81
CA LEU A 49 -11.08 -9.25 8.10
C LEU A 49 -10.46 -7.94 7.61
N ALA A 50 -9.14 -7.77 7.78
CA ALA A 50 -8.42 -6.60 7.29
C ALA A 50 -8.49 -6.47 5.76
N GLU A 51 -8.37 -7.59 5.03
CA GLU A 51 -8.55 -7.60 3.58
C GLU A 51 -9.98 -7.23 3.16
N SER A 52 -11.00 -7.69 3.88
CA SER A 52 -12.40 -7.33 3.61
C SER A 52 -12.61 -5.83 3.79
N LEU A 53 -12.21 -5.28 4.94
CA LEU A 53 -12.33 -3.86 5.23
C LEU A 53 -11.56 -2.98 4.25
N LYS A 54 -10.41 -3.46 3.78
CA LYS A 54 -9.64 -2.77 2.74
C LYS A 54 -10.40 -2.71 1.41
N ARG A 55 -11.08 -3.79 1.01
CA ARG A 55 -11.90 -3.79 -0.20
C ARG A 55 -13.10 -2.85 -0.07
N ASP A 56 -13.79 -2.89 1.07
CA ASP A 56 -14.93 -2.01 1.36
C ASP A 56 -14.50 -0.53 1.33
N TRP A 57 -13.32 -0.24 1.89
CA TRP A 57 -12.74 1.09 1.85
C TRP A 57 -12.36 1.55 0.44
N GLU A 58 -11.74 0.68 -0.36
CA GLU A 58 -11.38 0.97 -1.76
C GLU A 58 -12.62 1.13 -2.66
N GLU A 59 -13.75 0.51 -2.31
CA GLU A 59 -15.03 0.72 -3.02
C GLU A 59 -15.62 2.11 -2.75
N ILE A 60 -15.55 2.58 -1.50
CA ILE A 60 -16.04 3.91 -1.11
C ILE A 60 -15.07 5.01 -1.56
N ASN A 61 -13.76 4.76 -1.43
CA ASN A 61 -12.68 5.68 -1.77
C ASN A 61 -11.78 5.05 -2.84
N PRO A 62 -12.24 5.04 -4.10
CA PRO A 62 -11.47 4.43 -5.17
C PRO A 62 -10.10 5.09 -5.27
N PRO A 63 -9.01 4.30 -5.31
CA PRO A 63 -7.68 4.86 -5.48
C PRO A 63 -7.63 5.63 -6.80
N ALA A 64 -6.96 6.79 -6.77
CA ALA A 64 -6.79 7.60 -7.98
C ALA A 64 -6.25 6.71 -9.12
N PRO A 65 -6.78 6.83 -10.35
CA PRO A 65 -6.37 5.98 -11.46
C PRO A 65 -4.86 6.11 -11.64
N LYS A 66 -4.14 5.00 -11.41
CA LYS A 66 -2.68 4.99 -11.60
C LYS A 66 -2.40 5.43 -13.03
N PRO A 67 -1.46 6.37 -13.26
CA PRO A 67 -1.08 6.76 -14.60
C PRO A 67 -0.69 5.49 -15.37
N LYS A 68 -1.31 5.28 -16.54
CA LYS A 68 -1.01 4.13 -17.41
C LYS A 68 0.47 4.18 -17.72
N GLN A 69 1.29 3.40 -17.01
CA GLN A 69 2.68 3.26 -17.37
C GLN A 69 2.71 2.71 -18.81
N PRO A 70 3.54 3.28 -19.70
CA PRO A 70 3.66 2.77 -21.04
C PRO A 70 4.05 1.29 -20.94
N LYS A 71 3.25 0.42 -21.55
CA LYS A 71 3.55 -1.01 -21.63
C LYS A 71 4.90 -1.14 -22.34
N ARG A 72 5.98 -1.30 -21.57
CA ARG A 72 7.27 -1.72 -22.14
C ARG A 72 7.02 -3.10 -22.72
N ARG A 73 6.97 -3.18 -24.05
CA ARG A 73 7.12 -4.46 -24.73
C ARG A 73 8.53 -4.91 -24.36
N TYR A 74 8.65 -5.86 -23.43
CA TYR A 74 9.86 -6.64 -23.33
C TYR A 74 10.04 -7.21 -24.73
N LYS A 75 11.02 -6.69 -25.49
CA LYS A 75 11.46 -7.37 -26.70
C LYS A 75 11.76 -8.78 -26.22
N THR A 76 11.05 -9.77 -26.74
CA THR A 76 11.39 -11.17 -26.53
C THR A 76 12.81 -11.29 -27.04
N LEU A 77 13.79 -11.21 -26.13
CA LEU A 77 15.13 -11.64 -26.42
C LEU A 77 14.94 -13.08 -26.93
N PRO A 78 15.52 -13.43 -28.08
CA PRO A 78 15.44 -14.80 -28.55
C PRO A 78 15.86 -15.68 -27.38
N LEU A 79 14.95 -16.56 -26.94
CA LEU A 79 15.31 -17.59 -25.99
C LEU A 79 16.49 -18.29 -26.64
N LEU A 80 17.69 -18.11 -26.07
CA LEU A 80 18.86 -18.90 -26.43
C LEU A 80 18.38 -20.35 -26.55
N PRO A 81 18.86 -21.12 -27.56
CA PRO A 81 18.44 -22.51 -27.71
C PRO A 81 18.54 -23.13 -26.33
N ARG A 82 17.38 -23.53 -25.78
CA ARG A 82 17.31 -24.19 -24.48
C ARG A 82 18.35 -25.30 -24.62
N ALA A 83 19.47 -25.21 -23.90
CA ALA A 83 20.27 -26.39 -23.69
C ALA A 83 19.24 -27.43 -23.24
N ASP A 84 19.17 -28.57 -23.93
CA ASP A 84 18.27 -29.66 -23.56
C ASP A 84 18.74 -30.16 -22.19
N LEU A 85 18.41 -29.42 -21.15
CA LEU A 85 18.77 -29.69 -19.78
C LEU A 85 17.70 -30.61 -19.23
N VAL A 86 18.11 -31.78 -18.79
CA VAL A 86 17.26 -32.73 -18.07
C VAL A 86 17.36 -32.38 -16.59
N LEU A 87 16.22 -32.33 -15.91
CA LEU A 87 16.21 -32.23 -14.46
C LEU A 87 16.60 -33.59 -13.88
N THR A 88 17.82 -33.67 -13.35
CA THR A 88 18.34 -34.85 -12.65
C THR A 88 18.36 -34.59 -11.16
N ARG A 89 18.28 -35.65 -10.34
CA ARG A 89 18.54 -35.54 -8.90
C ARG A 89 19.99 -35.89 -8.62
N ASP A 90 20.68 -35.03 -7.89
CA ASP A 90 22.03 -35.28 -7.42
C ASP A 90 22.01 -36.34 -6.31
N SER A 91 23.19 -36.85 -5.93
CA SER A 91 23.36 -37.80 -4.83
C SER A 91 22.84 -37.30 -3.47
N SER A 92 22.66 -35.98 -3.32
CA SER A 92 22.06 -35.32 -2.17
C SER A 92 20.53 -35.18 -2.24
N GLY A 93 19.89 -35.67 -3.31
CA GLY A 93 18.44 -35.60 -3.53
C GLY A 93 17.92 -34.27 -4.10
N ARG A 94 18.80 -33.30 -4.37
CA ARG A 94 18.43 -31.99 -4.95
C ARG A 94 18.22 -32.09 -6.46
N LEU A 95 17.22 -31.39 -6.98
CA LEU A 95 16.96 -31.30 -8.43
C LEU A 95 17.90 -30.27 -9.06
N VAL A 96 18.68 -30.70 -10.06
CA VAL A 96 19.63 -29.89 -10.82
C VAL A 96 19.39 -30.07 -12.32
N ALA A 97 19.49 -28.98 -13.08
CA ALA A 97 19.35 -29.01 -14.54
C ALA A 97 20.72 -29.35 -15.18
N SER A 98 20.87 -30.55 -15.72
CA SER A 98 22.11 -31.04 -16.33
C SER A 98 21.93 -31.28 -17.84
N PRO A 99 22.94 -31.04 -18.69
CA PRO A 99 22.81 -31.27 -20.13
C PRO A 99 22.58 -32.74 -20.47
N ARG A 100 21.76 -33.02 -21.49
CA ARG A 100 21.58 -34.39 -22.01
C ARG A 100 22.94 -35.02 -22.35
N PRO A 101 23.21 -36.26 -21.92
CA PRO A 101 24.40 -36.96 -22.40
C PRO A 101 24.29 -37.17 -23.91
N ASN A 102 25.36 -36.88 -24.65
CA ASN A 102 25.43 -37.15 -26.08
C ASN A 102 25.24 -38.66 -26.32
N LYS A 103 24.27 -39.02 -27.16
CA LYS A 103 24.18 -40.39 -27.68
C LYS A 103 25.32 -40.56 -28.68
N VAL A 104 26.27 -41.45 -28.38
CA VAL A 104 27.26 -41.95 -29.34
C VAL A 104 26.57 -42.91 -30.30
#